data_AF-A0A9W3JGP2-F1
#
_entry.id   AF-A0A9W3JGP2-F1
#
_cell.length_a   1.000
_cell.length_b   1.000
_cell.length_c   1.000
_cell.angle_alpha   90.00
_cell.angle_beta   90.00
_cell.angle_gamma   90.00
#
_symmetry.space_group_name_H-M   'P 1'
#
loop_
_entity.id
_entity.type
_entity.pdbx_description
1 polymer ?
#
loop_
_entity_poly.entity_id
_entity_poly.type
_entity_poly.pdbx_seq_one_letter_code
_entity_poly.pdbx_strand_id
1 'polypeptide(L)'
;MSILTNLKDLKSDMEKKGWCIDSFLFKYKTQEFIVLVKLYLEGKGPVKPQYALVQLEFFKKGNIHDKLLVPANSASLLTDASILRDYFGIDFGTSVGDAIQSFYRQLSLYIPTEVTTEKTPDQKVAIVESLSTSDKDDPNKIYCYSVQRNPEKQSGGYGERSPYNDNKARILRPTLYEKLKTEIHVSFKFSADPKKHEEDGIILYNWAKNANIL
;
A
#
# COMPACT_ATOMS: atom_id res chain seq x y z
N MET A 1 -21.01 -8.85 15.79
CA MET A 1 -21.22 -7.47 15.31
C MET A 1 -20.06 -7.12 14.38
N SER A 2 -20.32 -6.54 13.20
CA SER A 2 -19.23 -6.07 12.33
C SER A 2 -18.81 -4.68 12.80
N ILE A 3 -17.68 -4.57 13.50
CA ILE A 3 -17.22 -3.30 14.09
C ILE A 3 -16.26 -2.54 13.17
N LEU A 4 -15.58 -3.24 12.27
CA LEU A 4 -14.62 -2.68 11.30
C LEU A 4 -15.27 -2.62 9.90
N THR A 5 -16.54 -2.23 9.81
CA THR A 5 -17.31 -2.24 8.55
C THR A 5 -16.70 -1.38 7.46
N ASN A 6 -16.09 -0.26 7.81
CA ASN A 6 -15.46 0.67 6.85
C ASN A 6 -14.36 -0.01 6.02
N LEU A 7 -13.76 -1.13 6.49
CA LEU A 7 -12.82 -1.90 5.68
C LEU A 7 -13.45 -2.48 4.41
N LYS A 8 -14.76 -2.76 4.40
CA LYS A 8 -15.48 -3.20 3.21
C LYS A 8 -15.62 -2.07 2.20
N ASP A 9 -16.02 -0.90 2.67
CA ASP A 9 -16.25 0.27 1.82
C ASP A 9 -14.92 0.75 1.23
N LEU A 10 -13.89 0.86 2.08
CA LEU A 10 -12.54 1.23 1.63
C LEU A 10 -11.98 0.24 0.62
N LYS A 11 -12.10 -1.07 0.88
CA LYS A 11 -11.66 -2.09 -0.07
C LYS A 11 -12.36 -1.91 -1.43
N SER A 12 -13.68 -1.73 -1.42
CA SER A 12 -14.47 -1.56 -2.65
C SER A 12 -14.03 -0.31 -3.42
N ASP A 13 -13.81 0.80 -2.72
CA ASP A 13 -13.34 2.05 -3.32
C ASP A 13 -11.92 1.92 -3.88
N MET A 14 -11.03 1.24 -3.15
CA MET A 14 -9.67 0.91 -3.60
C MET A 14 -9.70 0.10 -4.91
N GLU A 15 -10.48 -0.99 -4.96
CA GLU A 15 -10.63 -1.82 -6.15
C GLU A 15 -11.16 -1.00 -7.34
N LYS A 16 -12.19 -0.19 -7.11
CA LYS A 16 -12.79 0.69 -8.14
C LYS A 16 -11.80 1.73 -8.68
N LYS A 17 -10.95 2.29 -7.81
CA LYS A 17 -9.99 3.36 -8.14
C LYS A 17 -8.59 2.83 -8.53
N GLY A 18 -8.41 1.51 -8.60
CA GLY A 18 -7.15 0.86 -8.98
C GLY A 18 -6.03 0.96 -7.93
N TRP A 19 -6.38 1.13 -6.65
CA TRP A 19 -5.42 1.13 -5.55
C TRP A 19 -5.30 -0.27 -4.95
N CYS A 20 -4.07 -0.79 -4.86
CA CYS A 20 -3.76 -2.02 -4.13
C CYS A 20 -3.38 -1.77 -2.66
N ILE A 21 -3.12 -0.51 -2.31
CA ILE A 21 -2.77 -0.07 -0.97
C ILE A 21 -3.34 1.32 -0.68
N ASP A 22 -3.78 1.54 0.54
CA ASP A 22 -4.08 2.88 1.07
C ASP A 22 -3.53 3.03 2.49
N SER A 23 -3.57 4.23 3.06
CA SER A 23 -3.14 4.46 4.44
C SER A 23 -3.94 5.51 5.19
N PHE A 24 -3.97 5.38 6.51
CA PHE A 24 -4.51 6.38 7.44
C PHE A 24 -3.66 6.45 8.71
N LEU A 25 -3.80 7.55 9.47
CA LEU A 25 -3.18 7.69 10.78
C LEU A 25 -4.15 7.21 11.85
N PHE A 26 -3.64 6.48 12.83
CA PHE A 26 -4.42 5.95 13.94
C PHE A 26 -3.73 6.27 15.25
N LYS A 27 -4.42 6.95 16.17
CA LYS A 27 -3.89 7.20 17.51
C LYS A 27 -4.54 6.26 18.52
N TYR A 28 -3.71 5.53 19.25
CA TYR A 28 -4.11 4.70 20.37
C TYR A 28 -3.27 5.04 21.60
N LYS A 29 -3.94 5.45 22.68
CA LYS A 29 -3.30 6.04 23.86
C LYS A 29 -2.36 7.19 23.43
N THR A 30 -1.09 7.15 23.80
CA THR A 30 -0.07 8.15 23.46
C THR A 30 0.68 7.85 22.16
N GLN A 31 0.50 6.65 21.59
CA GLN A 31 1.19 6.21 20.37
C GLN A 31 0.34 6.54 19.13
N GLU A 32 0.99 7.11 18.11
CA GLU A 32 0.42 7.26 16.78
C GLU A 32 0.98 6.19 15.85
N PHE A 33 0.11 5.66 14.99
CA PHE A 33 0.43 4.62 14.03
C PHE A 33 0.14 5.10 12.62
N ILE A 34 0.98 4.70 11.67
CA ILE A 34 0.64 4.70 10.25
C ILE A 34 0.06 3.33 9.95
N VAL A 35 -1.18 3.27 9.48
CA VAL A 35 -1.86 2.02 9.16
C VAL A 35 -2.00 1.91 7.66
N LEU A 36 -1.40 0.89 7.06
CA LEU A 36 -1.61 0.56 5.66
C LEU A 36 -2.73 -0.46 5.54
N VAL A 37 -3.63 -0.27 4.57
CA VAL A 37 -4.65 -1.23 4.17
C VAL A 37 -4.26 -1.78 2.81
N LYS A 38 -4.04 -3.10 2.72
CA LYS A 38 -3.52 -3.78 1.54
C LYS A 38 -4.55 -4.78 1.00
N LEU A 39 -4.76 -4.76 -0.31
CA LEU A 39 -5.57 -5.76 -1.00
C LEU A 39 -4.77 -7.06 -1.18
N TYR A 40 -5.46 -8.19 -1.08
CA TYR A 40 -4.94 -9.46 -1.58
C TYR A 40 -5.15 -9.49 -3.10
N LEU A 41 -4.06 -9.55 -3.86
CA LEU A 41 -4.09 -9.57 -5.31
C LEU A 41 -3.93 -11.00 -5.80
N GLU A 42 -4.83 -11.48 -6.66
CA GLU A 42 -4.75 -12.85 -7.15
C GLU A 42 -3.45 -13.08 -7.94
N GLY A 43 -2.76 -14.18 -7.63
CA GLY A 43 -1.47 -14.52 -8.24
C GLY A 43 -0.31 -13.56 -7.92
N LYS A 44 -0.51 -12.56 -7.05
CA LYS A 44 0.49 -11.54 -6.69
C LYS A 44 0.55 -11.35 -5.17
N GLY A 45 1.74 -11.50 -4.58
CA GLY A 45 1.93 -11.31 -3.14
C GLY A 45 1.43 -12.50 -2.30
N PRO A 46 1.08 -12.28 -1.02
CA PRO A 46 0.73 -13.35 -0.09
C PRO A 46 -0.64 -13.97 -0.40
N VAL A 47 -0.77 -15.28 -0.18
CA VAL A 47 -2.04 -16.00 -0.26
C VAL A 47 -3.02 -15.42 0.76
N LYS A 48 -4.24 -15.12 0.31
CA LYS A 48 -5.32 -14.60 1.15
C LYS A 48 -5.70 -15.64 2.22
N PRO A 49 -5.53 -15.34 3.53
CA PRO A 49 -5.98 -16.23 4.59
C PRO A 49 -7.50 -16.38 4.61
N GLN A 50 -7.95 -17.49 5.20
CA GLN A 50 -9.38 -17.74 5.38
C GLN A 50 -10.04 -16.57 6.15
N TYR A 51 -11.22 -16.16 5.69
CA TYR A 51 -12.01 -15.04 6.24
C TYR A 51 -11.38 -13.65 6.15
N ALA A 52 -10.15 -13.50 5.66
CA ALA A 52 -9.54 -12.19 5.51
C ALA A 52 -10.27 -11.38 4.42
N LEU A 53 -10.40 -10.08 4.65
CA LEU A 53 -10.91 -9.12 3.68
C LEU A 53 -9.74 -8.33 3.07
N VAL A 54 -8.85 -7.84 3.94
CA VAL A 54 -7.66 -7.05 3.64
C VAL A 54 -6.52 -7.48 4.57
N GLN A 55 -5.31 -7.01 4.30
CA GLN A 55 -4.18 -7.09 5.22
C GLN A 55 -3.89 -5.70 5.76
N LEU A 56 -3.79 -5.55 7.08
CA LEU A 56 -3.35 -4.32 7.73
C LEU A 56 -1.87 -4.42 8.07
N GLU A 57 -1.13 -3.33 7.85
CA GLU A 57 0.25 -3.17 8.30
C GLU A 57 0.33 -1.93 9.18
N PHE A 58 0.53 -2.13 10.49
CA PHE A 58 0.63 -1.06 11.46
C PHE A 58 2.10 -0.72 11.67
N PHE A 59 2.48 0.54 11.51
CA PHE A 59 3.81 1.06 11.81
C PHE A 59 3.71 2.02 13.00
N LYS A 60 4.59 1.90 13.99
CA LYS A 60 4.69 2.95 15.01
C LYS A 60 5.31 4.19 14.37
N LYS A 61 4.63 5.33 14.47
CA LYS A 61 5.17 6.59 13.96
C LYS A 61 6.49 6.91 14.67
N GLY A 62 7.51 7.26 13.91
CA GLY A 62 8.88 7.46 14.38
C GLY A 62 9.77 6.20 14.30
N ASN A 63 9.21 5.02 14.03
CA ASN A 63 9.99 3.80 13.78
C ASN A 63 9.29 2.88 12.77
N ILE A 64 9.62 3.03 11.49
CA ILE A 64 9.02 2.22 10.41
C ILE A 64 9.46 0.74 10.43
N HIS A 65 10.47 0.38 11.21
CA HIS A 65 10.89 -1.01 11.37
C HIS A 65 10.07 -1.75 12.43
N ASP A 66 9.45 -1.02 13.37
CA ASP A 66 8.51 -1.58 14.33
C ASP A 66 7.12 -1.65 13.70
N LYS A 67 6.79 -2.85 13.19
CA LYS A 67 5.56 -3.08 12.43
C LYS A 67 4.86 -4.38 12.79
N LEU A 68 3.53 -4.34 12.74
CA LEU A 68 2.64 -5.49 12.89
C LEU A 68 1.82 -5.69 11.61
N LEU A 69 2.00 -6.85 10.98
CA LEU A 69 1.23 -7.27 9.81
C LEU A 69 0.12 -8.22 10.25
N VAL A 70 -1.14 -7.90 9.97
CA VAL A 70 -2.28 -8.69 10.43
C VAL A 70 -3.41 -8.74 9.40
N PRO A 71 -3.90 -9.93 9.02
CA PRO A 71 -5.12 -10.06 8.22
C PRO A 71 -6.33 -9.50 8.99
N ALA A 72 -7.27 -8.85 8.32
CA ALA A 72 -8.44 -8.28 8.95
C ALA A 72 -9.71 -8.52 8.13
N ASN A 73 -10.85 -8.55 8.80
CA ASN A 73 -12.16 -8.54 8.18
C ASN A 73 -13.07 -7.49 8.84
N SER A 74 -14.35 -7.43 8.47
CA SER A 74 -15.26 -6.42 9.01
C SER A 74 -15.61 -6.61 10.50
N ALA A 75 -15.21 -7.70 11.12
CA ALA A 75 -15.51 -8.02 12.52
C ALA A 75 -14.29 -7.88 13.43
N SER A 76 -13.08 -8.22 12.96
CA SER A 76 -11.88 -8.21 13.80
C SER A 76 -10.58 -8.22 12.99
N LEU A 77 -9.48 -8.01 13.72
CA LEU A 77 -8.16 -8.45 13.29
C LEU A 77 -8.05 -9.97 13.52
N LEU A 78 -7.47 -10.69 12.58
CA LEU A 78 -7.37 -12.15 12.57
C LEU A 78 -6.03 -12.58 13.17
N THR A 79 -5.87 -12.33 14.47
CA THR A 79 -4.66 -12.65 15.23
C THR A 79 -5.00 -12.88 16.70
N ASP A 80 -4.03 -13.36 17.46
CA ASP A 80 -4.18 -13.62 18.89
C ASP A 80 -4.29 -12.32 19.69
N ALA A 81 -5.13 -12.33 20.73
CA ALA A 81 -5.32 -11.18 21.60
C ALA A 81 -4.03 -10.77 22.33
N SER A 82 -3.10 -11.70 22.58
CA SER A 82 -1.78 -11.42 23.15
C SER A 82 -0.95 -10.54 22.23
N ILE A 83 -0.90 -10.85 20.93
CA ILE A 83 -0.16 -10.05 19.94
C ILE A 83 -0.68 -8.61 19.91
N LEU A 84 -2.01 -8.44 19.92
CA LEU A 84 -2.62 -7.12 19.97
C LEU A 84 -2.29 -6.38 21.27
N ARG A 85 -2.31 -7.08 22.40
CA ARG A 85 -1.96 -6.49 23.70
C ARG A 85 -0.53 -6.00 23.76
N ASP A 86 0.39 -6.85 23.37
CA ASP A 86 1.82 -6.56 23.44
C ASP A 86 2.17 -5.41 22.49
N TYR A 87 1.62 -5.43 21.27
CA TYR A 87 1.94 -4.43 20.26
C TYR A 87 1.32 -3.05 20.53
N PHE A 88 0.04 -3.01 20.92
CA PHE A 88 -0.69 -1.76 21.15
C PHE A 88 -0.68 -1.29 22.61
N GLY A 89 -0.08 -2.08 23.52
CA GLY A 89 -0.07 -1.79 24.96
C GLY A 89 -1.47 -1.81 25.56
N ILE A 90 -2.30 -2.80 25.22
CA ILE A 90 -3.67 -2.94 25.75
C ILE A 90 -3.60 -3.56 27.14
N ASP A 91 -4.19 -2.90 28.15
CA ASP A 91 -4.00 -3.27 29.56
C ASP A 91 -4.61 -4.64 29.89
N PHE A 92 -3.97 -5.33 30.84
CA PHE A 92 -4.47 -6.56 31.46
C PHE A 92 -5.54 -6.22 32.52
N GLY A 93 -6.72 -5.79 32.06
CA GLY A 93 -7.91 -5.60 32.89
C GLY A 93 -8.73 -6.89 33.07
N THR A 94 -9.78 -6.82 33.90
CA THR A 94 -10.61 -7.97 34.31
C THR A 94 -11.34 -8.70 33.18
N SER A 95 -11.45 -8.11 31.99
CA SER A 95 -11.99 -8.77 30.79
C SER A 95 -11.14 -8.45 29.55
N VAL A 96 -10.46 -9.47 29.04
CA VAL A 96 -9.70 -9.39 27.77
C VAL A 96 -10.59 -8.96 26.62
N GLY A 97 -11.81 -9.52 26.57
CA GLY A 97 -12.78 -9.24 25.53
C GLY A 97 -13.12 -7.76 25.47
N ASP A 98 -13.42 -7.14 26.61
CA ASP A 98 -13.86 -5.74 26.65
C ASP A 98 -12.76 -4.75 26.25
N ALA A 99 -11.52 -5.06 26.61
CA ALA A 99 -10.37 -4.25 26.23
C ALA A 99 -10.11 -4.30 24.71
N ILE A 100 -10.13 -5.50 24.12
CA ILE A 100 -9.99 -5.68 22.66
C ILE A 100 -11.16 -5.05 21.90
N GLN A 101 -12.39 -5.21 22.40
CA GLN A 101 -13.56 -4.56 21.78
C GLN A 101 -13.48 -3.04 21.86
N SER A 102 -12.96 -2.48 22.95
CA SER A 102 -12.71 -1.04 23.06
C SER A 102 -11.64 -0.56 22.08
N PHE A 103 -10.57 -1.33 21.90
CA PHE A 103 -9.56 -1.07 20.87
C PHE A 103 -10.19 -1.07 19.47
N TYR A 104 -11.02 -2.06 19.13
CA TYR A 104 -11.70 -2.10 17.83
C TYR A 104 -12.66 -0.94 17.62
N ARG A 105 -13.40 -0.51 18.65
CA ARG A 105 -14.25 0.70 18.56
C ARG A 105 -13.42 1.94 18.29
N GLN A 106 -12.24 2.05 18.90
CA GLN A 106 -11.37 3.19 18.64
C GLN A 106 -10.80 3.12 17.23
N LEU A 107 -10.28 1.96 16.81
CA LEU A 107 -9.74 1.77 15.46
C LEU A 107 -10.78 2.08 14.39
N SER A 108 -12.03 1.62 14.55
CA SER A 108 -13.08 1.81 13.55
C SER A 108 -13.37 3.27 13.22
N LEU A 109 -13.17 4.19 14.18
CA LEU A 109 -13.39 5.63 13.98
C LEU A 109 -12.36 6.26 13.03
N TYR A 110 -11.20 5.63 12.84
CA TYR A 110 -10.11 6.15 12.01
C TYR A 110 -10.06 5.50 10.62
N ILE A 111 -10.75 4.38 10.41
CA ILE A 111 -10.74 3.68 9.11
C ILE A 111 -11.57 4.52 8.13
N PRO A 112 -10.95 5.07 7.06
CA PRO A 112 -11.69 5.79 6.04
C PRO A 112 -12.58 4.83 5.25
N THR A 113 -13.62 5.35 4.61
CA THR A 113 -14.49 4.57 3.70
C THR A 113 -14.05 4.69 2.24
N GLU A 114 -13.16 5.63 1.93
CA GLU A 114 -12.65 5.90 0.59
C GLU A 114 -11.15 6.20 0.63
N VAL A 115 -10.48 5.97 -0.50
CA VAL A 115 -9.06 6.28 -0.66
C VAL A 115 -8.84 7.79 -0.54
N THR A 116 -7.89 8.17 0.31
CA THR A 116 -7.44 9.56 0.46
C THR A 116 -6.15 9.79 -0.34
N THR A 117 -6.13 10.77 -1.26
CA THR A 117 -4.95 11.06 -2.09
C THR A 117 -3.88 11.87 -1.36
N GLU A 118 -4.29 12.69 -0.40
CA GLU A 118 -3.37 13.47 0.43
C GLU A 118 -2.72 12.57 1.48
N LYS A 119 -1.41 12.36 1.34
CA LYS A 119 -0.59 11.55 2.25
C LYS A 119 0.53 12.38 2.84
N THR A 120 0.73 12.23 4.15
CA THR A 120 1.92 12.78 4.82
C THR A 120 3.21 12.16 4.27
N PRO A 121 4.38 12.81 4.41
CA PRO A 121 5.66 12.22 4.00
C PRO A 121 5.89 10.83 4.58
N ASP A 122 5.63 10.62 5.88
CA ASP A 122 5.82 9.32 6.53
C ASP A 122 4.89 8.24 5.97
N GLN A 123 3.63 8.60 5.66
CA GLN A 123 2.70 7.68 4.97
C GLN A 123 3.22 7.29 3.59
N LYS A 124 3.76 8.25 2.82
CA LYS A 124 4.33 7.96 1.49
C LYS A 124 5.52 7.01 1.62
N VAL A 125 6.40 7.21 2.60
CA VAL A 125 7.53 6.30 2.88
C VAL A 125 7.01 4.90 3.20
N ALA A 126 6.07 4.75 4.13
CA ALA A 126 5.51 3.44 4.51
C ALA A 126 4.81 2.73 3.33
N ILE A 127 4.05 3.47 2.53
CA ILE A 127 3.41 2.94 1.31
C ILE A 127 4.47 2.44 0.31
N VAL A 128 5.49 3.25 0.01
CA VAL A 128 6.54 2.89 -0.96
C VAL A 128 7.36 1.70 -0.48
N GLU A 129 7.69 1.63 0.83
CA GLU A 129 8.34 0.49 1.46
C GLU A 129 7.55 -0.81 1.24
N SER A 130 6.25 -0.78 1.56
CA SER A 130 5.38 -1.95 1.45
C SER A 130 5.12 -2.37 0.00
N LEU A 131 4.97 -1.39 -0.92
CA LEU A 131 4.82 -1.64 -2.36
C LEU A 131 6.08 -2.26 -2.96
N SER A 132 7.25 -1.69 -2.69
CA SER A 132 8.53 -2.20 -3.22
C SER A 132 8.81 -3.61 -2.73
N THR A 133 8.57 -3.87 -1.43
CA THR A 133 8.70 -5.20 -0.85
C THR A 133 7.78 -6.22 -1.54
N SER A 134 6.53 -5.83 -1.80
CA SER A 134 5.54 -6.69 -2.47
C SER A 134 5.90 -6.97 -3.93
N ASP A 135 6.57 -6.04 -4.60
CA ASP A 135 7.10 -6.18 -5.96
C ASP A 135 8.48 -6.87 -6.01
N LYS A 136 9.01 -7.30 -4.86
CA LYS A 136 10.38 -7.83 -4.71
C LYS A 136 11.47 -6.87 -5.22
N ASP A 137 11.23 -5.57 -5.11
CA ASP A 137 12.15 -4.51 -5.45
C ASP A 137 12.78 -3.90 -4.19
N ASP A 138 13.89 -3.18 -4.37
CA ASP A 138 14.55 -2.44 -3.30
C ASP A 138 13.70 -1.23 -2.87
N PRO A 139 13.29 -1.13 -1.59
CA PRO A 139 12.52 0.00 -1.08
C PRO A 139 13.18 1.37 -1.25
N ASN A 140 14.52 1.40 -1.31
CA ASN A 140 15.27 2.65 -1.49
C ASN A 140 15.20 3.18 -2.92
N LYS A 141 14.72 2.38 -3.89
CA LYS A 141 14.56 2.83 -5.27
C LYS A 141 13.35 3.74 -5.40
N ILE A 142 13.55 5.04 -5.15
CA ILE A 142 12.50 6.05 -5.19
C ILE A 142 12.71 7.11 -6.28
N TYR A 143 13.89 7.14 -6.91
CA TYR A 143 14.22 8.12 -7.94
C TYR A 143 13.87 7.59 -9.32
N CYS A 144 12.78 8.09 -9.91
CA CYS A 144 12.35 7.69 -11.25
C CYS A 144 13.26 8.31 -12.31
N TYR A 145 13.76 7.48 -13.23
CA TYR A 145 14.72 7.89 -14.25
C TYR A 145 14.31 7.54 -15.68
N SER A 146 13.37 6.62 -15.85
CA SER A 146 12.84 6.25 -17.16
C SER A 146 11.54 5.45 -17.03
N VAL A 147 10.93 5.17 -18.18
CA VAL A 147 9.88 4.17 -18.33
C VAL A 147 10.30 3.12 -19.35
N GLN A 148 9.77 1.90 -19.24
CA GLN A 148 10.11 0.82 -20.14
C GLN A 148 8.87 -0.01 -20.49
N ARG A 149 8.73 -0.37 -21.77
CA ARG A 149 7.78 -1.40 -22.20
C ARG A 149 8.20 -2.74 -21.59
N ASN A 150 7.27 -3.42 -20.93
CA ASN A 150 7.52 -4.72 -20.34
C ASN A 150 7.82 -5.75 -21.43
N PRO A 151 8.57 -6.84 -21.12
CA PRO A 151 8.86 -7.89 -22.09
C PRO A 151 7.60 -8.57 -22.65
N GLU A 152 7.72 -9.15 -23.84
CA GLU A 152 6.66 -10.00 -24.39
C GLU A 152 6.48 -11.26 -23.54
N LYS A 153 5.22 -11.65 -23.35
CA LYS A 153 4.84 -12.92 -22.71
C LYS A 153 5.02 -14.03 -23.75
N GLN A 154 5.36 -15.25 -23.28
CA GLN A 154 5.44 -16.44 -24.15
C GLN A 154 4.11 -16.73 -24.87
N SER A 155 2.98 -16.33 -24.27
CA SER A 155 1.63 -16.44 -24.84
C SER A 155 1.31 -15.40 -25.91
N GLY A 156 2.25 -14.53 -26.26
CA GLY A 156 2.03 -13.34 -27.07
C GLY A 156 1.59 -12.11 -26.24
N GLY A 157 1.83 -10.93 -26.80
CA GLY A 157 1.54 -9.63 -26.16
C GLY A 157 2.56 -9.23 -25.09
N TYR A 158 2.51 -7.98 -24.63
CA TYR A 158 3.44 -7.45 -23.63
C TYR A 158 2.99 -7.74 -22.19
N GLY A 159 3.96 -7.84 -21.28
CA GLY A 159 3.73 -7.86 -19.84
C GLY A 159 2.95 -6.64 -19.37
N GLU A 160 2.12 -6.79 -18.34
CA GLU A 160 1.42 -5.67 -17.70
C GLU A 160 2.22 -5.14 -16.52
N ARG A 161 2.15 -3.82 -16.31
CA ARG A 161 2.68 -3.14 -15.14
C ARG A 161 2.06 -3.76 -13.89
N SER A 162 2.88 -4.05 -12.88
CA SER A 162 2.36 -4.58 -11.62
C SER A 162 1.53 -3.50 -10.91
N PRO A 163 0.46 -3.86 -10.18
CA PRO A 163 -0.27 -2.91 -9.33
C PRO A 163 0.64 -2.22 -8.31
N TYR A 164 1.74 -2.88 -7.91
CA TYR A 164 2.72 -2.32 -7.01
C TYR A 164 3.54 -1.20 -7.66
N ASN A 165 4.07 -1.43 -8.87
CA ASN A 165 4.77 -0.41 -9.65
C ASN A 165 3.84 0.75 -10.02
N ASP A 166 2.60 0.43 -10.39
CA ASP A 166 1.55 1.39 -10.73
C ASP A 166 1.28 2.37 -9.57
N ASN A 167 0.95 1.84 -8.39
CA ASN A 167 0.66 2.67 -7.22
C ASN A 167 1.91 3.38 -6.70
N LYS A 168 3.11 2.77 -6.82
CA LYS A 168 4.38 3.43 -6.47
C LYS A 168 4.63 4.64 -7.35
N ALA A 169 4.40 4.54 -8.66
CA ALA A 169 4.49 5.66 -9.60
C ALA A 169 3.44 6.73 -9.32
N ARG A 170 2.20 6.34 -9.00
CA ARG A 170 1.13 7.27 -8.64
C ARG A 170 1.47 8.11 -7.39
N ILE A 171 2.20 7.53 -6.43
CA ILE A 171 2.67 8.22 -5.21
C ILE A 171 3.91 9.10 -5.48
N LEU A 172 4.90 8.58 -6.21
CA LEU A 172 6.20 9.23 -6.37
C LEU A 172 6.28 10.22 -7.55
N ARG A 173 5.50 9.99 -8.61
CA ARG A 173 5.53 10.76 -9.86
C ARG A 173 4.10 10.97 -10.41
N PRO A 174 3.21 11.65 -9.67
CA PRO A 174 1.80 11.77 -10.05
C PRO A 174 1.59 12.41 -11.43
N THR A 175 2.35 13.45 -11.78
CA THR A 175 2.24 14.10 -13.10
C THR A 175 2.64 13.17 -14.25
N LEU A 176 3.80 12.50 -14.15
CA LEU A 176 4.22 11.50 -15.13
C LEU A 176 3.23 10.33 -15.21
N TYR A 177 2.75 9.86 -14.06
CA TYR A 177 1.78 8.77 -13.97
C TYR A 177 0.51 9.10 -14.75
N GLU A 178 -0.06 10.29 -14.56
CA GLU A 178 -1.27 10.70 -15.27
C GLU A 178 -1.12 10.70 -16.80
N LYS A 179 0.09 10.95 -17.31
CA LYS A 179 0.39 10.89 -18.75
C LYS A 179 0.51 9.47 -19.30
N LEU A 180 0.87 8.49 -18.46
CA LEU A 180 1.18 7.10 -18.87
C LEU A 180 0.28 6.06 -18.22
N LYS A 181 -0.78 6.46 -17.50
CA LYS A 181 -1.65 5.54 -16.75
C LYS A 181 -2.34 4.51 -17.66
N THR A 182 -2.68 4.90 -18.89
CA THR A 182 -3.31 4.03 -19.91
C THR A 182 -2.31 3.08 -20.59
N GLU A 183 -1.02 3.39 -20.51
CA GLU A 183 0.06 2.55 -21.04
C GLU A 183 0.35 1.39 -20.07
N ILE A 184 -0.61 0.47 -19.92
CA ILE A 184 -0.55 -0.62 -18.94
C ILE A 184 0.61 -1.59 -19.19
N HIS A 185 1.19 -1.59 -20.39
CA HIS A 185 2.36 -2.39 -20.74
C HIS A 185 3.69 -1.67 -20.48
N VAL A 186 3.65 -0.48 -19.88
CA VAL A 186 4.82 0.34 -19.57
C VAL A 186 4.97 0.48 -18.07
N SER A 187 6.15 0.11 -17.56
CA SER A 187 6.50 0.21 -16.15
C SER A 187 7.46 1.36 -15.89
N PHE A 188 7.36 1.95 -14.70
CA PHE A 188 8.22 3.03 -14.24
C PHE A 188 9.51 2.45 -13.64
N LYS A 189 10.65 2.99 -14.03
CA LYS A 189 11.95 2.57 -13.53
C LYS A 189 12.43 3.51 -12.45
N PHE A 190 12.82 2.93 -11.32
CA PHE A 190 13.34 3.65 -10.16
C PHE A 190 14.76 3.22 -9.83
N SER A 191 15.52 4.14 -9.25
CA SER A 191 16.86 3.91 -8.71
C SER A 191 16.94 4.40 -7.27
N ALA A 192 17.87 3.82 -6.51
CA ALA A 192 18.24 4.29 -5.18
C ALA A 192 19.25 5.44 -5.25
N ASP A 193 19.87 5.67 -6.42
CA ASP A 193 20.79 6.79 -6.63
C ASP A 193 20.00 8.07 -6.95
N PRO A 194 20.05 9.10 -6.08
CA PRO A 194 19.38 10.39 -6.32
C PRO A 194 19.85 11.08 -7.61
N LYS A 195 21.10 10.84 -8.04
CA LYS A 195 21.65 11.45 -9.26
C LYS A 195 21.02 10.91 -10.54
N LYS A 196 20.28 9.81 -10.47
CA LYS A 196 19.54 9.27 -11.61
C LYS A 196 18.15 9.85 -11.74
N HIS A 197 17.65 10.63 -10.78
CA HIS A 197 16.34 11.24 -10.92
C HIS A 197 16.28 12.08 -12.20
N GLU A 198 15.32 11.79 -13.06
CA GLU A 198 15.14 12.49 -14.34
C GLU A 198 13.83 13.26 -14.32
N GLU A 199 13.75 14.39 -15.03
CA GLU A 199 12.54 15.20 -15.13
C GLU A 199 11.44 14.50 -15.96
N ASP A 200 10.17 14.72 -15.60
CA ASP A 200 9.02 14.12 -16.29
C ASP A 200 9.07 14.36 -17.81
N GLY A 201 9.39 15.59 -18.23
CA GLY A 201 9.45 15.97 -19.64
C GLY A 201 10.53 15.22 -20.43
N ILE A 202 11.70 15.01 -19.84
CA ILE A 202 12.80 14.26 -20.45
C ILE A 202 12.45 12.78 -20.57
N ILE A 203 11.84 12.19 -19.53
CA ILE A 203 11.35 10.80 -19.59
C ILE A 203 10.33 10.63 -20.72
N LEU A 204 9.36 11.54 -20.84
CA LEU A 204 8.34 11.49 -21.89
C LEU A 204 8.93 11.68 -23.29
N TYR A 205 9.86 12.62 -23.46
CA TYR A 205 10.57 12.84 -24.73
C TYR A 205 11.32 11.58 -25.17
N ASN A 206 12.10 10.98 -24.26
CA ASN A 206 12.85 9.76 -24.53
C ASN A 206 11.93 8.57 -24.84
N TRP A 207 10.81 8.46 -24.11
CA TRP A 207 9.79 7.45 -24.38
C TRP A 207 9.19 7.59 -25.77
N ALA A 208 8.73 8.79 -26.14
CA ALA A 208 8.13 9.04 -27.45
C ALA A 208 9.13 8.81 -28.60
N LYS A 209 10.38 9.24 -28.42
CA LYS A 209 11.44 9.02 -29.40
C LYS A 209 11.70 7.52 -29.63
N ASN A 210 11.76 6.72 -28.57
CA ASN A 210 12.01 5.28 -28.67
C ASN A 210 10.78 4.50 -29.16
N ALA A 211 9.56 5.00 -28.90
CA ALA A 211 8.34 4.38 -29.39
C ALA A 211 8.14 4.56 -30.92
N ASN A 212 8.67 5.64 -31.49
CA ASN A 212 8.60 5.94 -32.93
C ASN A 212 9.70 5.26 -33.78
N ILE A 213 10.53 4.38 -33.19
CA ILE A 213 11.62 3.65 -33.88
C ILE A 213 11.23 2.18 -34.16
N LEU A 214 9.92 1.86 -34.14
CA LEU A 214 9.37 0.56 -34.55
C LEU A 214 8.53 0.70 -35.82
#